data_AF-A0A968VZD7-F1
#
_entry.id   AF-A0A968VZD7-F1
#
_cell.length_a   1.000
_cell.length_b   1.000
_cell.length_c   1.000
_cell.angle_alpha   90.00
_cell.angle_beta   90.00
_cell.angle_gamma   90.00
#
_symmetry.space_group_name_H-M   'P 1'
#
loop_
_entity.id
_entity.type
_entity.pdbx_description
1 polymer ?
#
loop_
_entity_poly.entity_id
_entity_poly.type
_entity_poly.pdbx_seq_one_letter_code
_entity_poly.pdbx_strand_id
1 'polypeptide(L)'
;MHLRPVPFMFLFWSLAAQAQHGIMANYSADFFFGKYPTYQQYLQLMQQAATEHPQLCNIDTIGASSQGRLILSAKISANVMQDEMEPRVFLSSTMHGNETTGYYVLLRLVFYLLERYNAGDSTAVQLLNTTA
;
A
#
# COMPACT_ATOMS: atom_id res chain seq x y z
N MET A 1 -48.98 32.49 34.60
CA MET A 1 -49.44 31.12 34.34
C MET A 1 -49.59 30.93 32.83
N HIS A 2 -48.52 30.59 32.10
CA HIS A 2 -48.61 29.76 30.88
C HIS A 2 -47.20 29.37 30.42
N LEU A 3 -47.06 28.12 30.00
CA LEU A 3 -45.83 27.35 29.91
C LEU A 3 -45.05 27.62 28.61
N ARG A 4 -43.73 27.38 28.66
CA ARG A 4 -42.76 27.45 27.55
C ARG A 4 -42.93 26.25 26.60
N PRO A 5 -42.42 26.34 25.37
CA PRO A 5 -41.61 25.26 24.83
C PRO A 5 -40.23 25.76 24.35
N VAL A 6 -39.18 25.09 24.82
CA VAL A 6 -37.80 25.18 24.33
C VAL A 6 -37.62 24.19 23.18
N PRO A 7 -37.03 24.58 22.04
CA PRO A 7 -36.68 23.63 21.00
C PRO A 7 -35.51 22.76 21.46
N PHE A 8 -35.73 21.46 21.28
CA PHE A 8 -34.89 20.32 21.58
C PHE A 8 -33.61 20.38 20.72
N MET A 9 -32.52 20.93 21.24
CA MET A 9 -31.22 20.88 20.55
C MET A 9 -30.52 19.58 20.90
N PHE A 10 -30.68 18.58 20.02
CA PHE A 10 -29.90 17.35 20.04
C PHE A 10 -28.41 17.70 19.88
N LEU A 11 -27.64 17.47 20.94
CA LEU A 11 -26.18 17.39 20.90
C LEU A 11 -25.78 16.23 19.97
N PHE A 12 -25.41 16.55 18.72
CA PHE A 12 -24.66 15.62 17.88
C PHE A 12 -23.24 15.52 18.43
N TRP A 13 -23.05 14.61 19.38
CA TRP A 13 -21.75 14.02 19.65
C TRP A 13 -21.44 13.10 18.45
N SER A 14 -20.87 13.67 17.38
CA SER A 14 -20.28 12.86 16.30
C SER A 14 -18.94 12.33 16.81
N LEU A 15 -19.05 11.28 17.62
CA LEU A 15 -17.97 10.35 17.86
C LEU A 15 -17.69 9.60 16.54
N ALA A 16 -17.02 10.25 15.60
CA ALA A 16 -16.25 9.52 14.58
C ALA A 16 -14.85 9.24 15.14
N ALA A 17 -14.80 8.69 16.35
CA ALA A 17 -13.70 7.85 16.76
C ALA A 17 -13.94 6.49 16.11
N GLN A 18 -12.89 5.99 15.47
CA GLN A 18 -12.84 4.74 14.71
C GLN A 18 -13.72 4.74 13.45
N ALA A 19 -13.10 5.16 12.34
CA ALA A 19 -13.18 4.37 11.12
C ALA A 19 -12.68 2.96 11.48
N GLN A 20 -13.61 2.16 11.97
CA GLN A 20 -13.82 0.77 11.70
C GLN A 20 -12.69 0.20 10.84
N HIS A 21 -11.89 -0.68 11.47
CA HIS A 21 -11.09 -1.73 10.83
C HIS A 21 -12.01 -2.54 9.89
N GLY A 22 -12.39 -1.92 8.78
CA GLY A 22 -13.18 -2.48 7.72
C GLY A 22 -12.20 -2.96 6.68
N ILE A 23 -11.99 -4.27 6.68
CA ILE A 23 -11.06 -5.01 5.84
C ILE A 23 -9.62 -4.92 6.36
N MET A 24 -9.34 -5.69 7.43
CA MET A 24 -8.10 -6.46 7.42
C MET A 24 -8.19 -7.34 6.18
N ALA A 25 -7.75 -6.82 5.03
CA ALA A 25 -7.37 -7.70 3.94
C ALA A 25 -6.20 -8.46 4.56
N ASN A 26 -6.49 -9.63 5.14
CA ASN A 26 -5.58 -10.72 4.95
C ASN A 26 -5.26 -10.64 3.47
N TYR A 27 -4.04 -10.23 3.12
CA TYR A 27 -3.49 -10.50 1.80
C TYR A 27 -3.80 -11.95 1.62
N SER A 28 -4.85 -12.26 0.85
CA SER A 28 -5.28 -13.64 0.86
C SER A 28 -4.08 -14.32 0.25
N ALA A 29 -3.46 -15.19 1.05
CA ALA A 29 -2.35 -15.98 0.59
C ALA A 29 -2.77 -16.54 -0.78
N ASP A 30 -4.04 -16.94 -0.91
CA ASP A 30 -4.81 -17.23 -2.12
C ASP A 30 -4.67 -16.27 -3.32
N PHE A 31 -4.68 -14.94 -3.15
CA PHE A 31 -4.52 -14.02 -4.28
C PHE A 31 -3.12 -14.17 -4.91
N PHE A 32 -2.09 -14.35 -4.08
CA PHE A 32 -0.76 -14.62 -4.59
C PHE A 32 -0.57 -16.10 -4.93
N PHE A 33 -1.12 -17.06 -4.18
CA PHE A 33 -0.89 -18.49 -4.38
C PHE A 33 -1.78 -19.05 -5.50
N GLY A 34 -1.22 -19.12 -6.70
CA GLY A 34 -1.68 -20.06 -7.73
C GLY A 34 -1.78 -19.50 -9.14
N LYS A 35 -1.71 -18.16 -9.34
CA LYS A 35 -1.84 -17.54 -10.66
C LYS A 35 -1.03 -16.24 -10.77
N TYR A 36 -0.65 -15.93 -12.01
CA TYR A 36 -0.08 -14.63 -12.37
C TYR A 36 -1.20 -13.58 -12.49
N PRO A 37 -1.07 -12.40 -11.84
CA PRO A 37 -2.03 -11.32 -11.99
C PRO A 37 -2.18 -10.86 -13.44
N THR A 38 -3.41 -10.55 -13.82
CA THR A 38 -3.69 -9.75 -15.02
C THR A 38 -3.20 -8.32 -14.82
N TYR A 39 -3.08 -7.55 -15.90
CA TYR A 39 -2.68 -6.13 -15.80
C TYR A 39 -3.63 -5.31 -14.90
N GLN A 40 -4.95 -5.55 -15.00
CA GLN A 40 -5.92 -4.85 -14.15
C GLN A 40 -5.73 -5.19 -12.67
N GLN A 41 -5.50 -6.47 -12.37
CA GLN A 41 -5.20 -6.93 -11.03
C GLN A 41 -3.89 -6.34 -10.50
N TYR A 42 -2.85 -6.25 -11.33
CA TYR A 42 -1.61 -5.58 -10.97
C TYR A 42 -1.84 -4.12 -10.57
N LEU A 43 -2.63 -3.36 -11.34
CA LEU A 43 -2.97 -1.98 -10.96
C LEU A 43 -3.71 -1.92 -9.62
N GLN A 44 -4.67 -2.82 -9.41
CA GLN A 44 -5.43 -2.89 -8.16
C GLN A 44 -4.54 -3.19 -6.96
N LEU A 45 -3.60 -4.13 -7.09
CA LEU A 45 -2.66 -4.48 -6.02
C LEU A 45 -1.73 -3.34 -5.67
N MET A 46 -1.17 -2.68 -6.68
CA MET A 46 -0.28 -1.53 -6.46
C MET A 46 -1.03 -0.41 -5.74
N GLN A 47 -2.25 -0.09 -6.20
CA GLN A 47 -3.10 0.89 -5.53
C GLN A 47 -3.42 0.47 -4.09
N GLN A 48 -3.76 -0.81 -3.88
CA GLN A 48 -4.08 -1.35 -2.57
C GLN A 48 -2.91 -1.20 -1.59
N ALA A 49 -1.69 -1.53 -2.02
CA ALA A 49 -0.47 -1.38 -1.21
C ALA A 49 -0.29 0.05 -0.68
N ALA A 50 -0.48 1.06 -1.54
CA ALA A 50 -0.41 2.46 -1.11
C ALA A 50 -1.59 2.90 -0.24
N THR A 51 -2.81 2.41 -0.49
CA THR A 51 -3.97 2.80 0.32
C THR A 51 -3.97 2.18 1.72
N GLU A 52 -3.47 0.96 1.85
CA GLU A 52 -3.39 0.26 3.14
C GLU A 52 -2.17 0.69 3.95
N HIS A 53 -1.08 1.10 3.29
CA HIS A 53 0.17 1.51 3.96
C HIS A 53 0.61 2.92 3.52
N PRO A 54 -0.21 3.97 3.69
CA PRO A 54 0.07 5.29 3.15
C PRO A 54 1.31 5.97 3.75
N GLN A 55 1.76 5.51 4.92
CA GLN A 55 2.99 6.01 5.56
C GLN A 55 4.25 5.27 5.11
N LEU A 56 4.11 4.07 4.53
CA LEU A 56 5.22 3.19 4.16
C LEU A 56 5.38 3.02 2.65
N CYS A 57 4.30 3.15 1.89
CA CYS A 57 4.26 2.86 0.46
C CYS A 57 3.69 4.04 -0.33
N ASN A 58 4.40 4.43 -1.38
CA ASN A 58 3.95 5.39 -2.37
C ASN A 58 4.12 4.81 -3.77
N ILE A 59 3.05 4.83 -4.57
CA ILE A 59 3.09 4.39 -5.96
C ILE A 59 3.28 5.60 -6.86
N ASP A 60 4.29 5.52 -7.73
CA ASP A 60 4.53 6.48 -8.79
C ASP A 60 4.44 5.81 -10.16
N THR A 61 4.19 6.62 -11.20
CA THR A 61 4.20 6.19 -12.60
C THR A 61 5.46 6.68 -13.27
N ILE A 62 6.38 5.75 -13.56
CA ILE A 62 7.68 6.07 -14.18
C ILE A 62 7.63 6.10 -15.72
N GLY A 63 6.47 5.79 -16.30
CA GLY A 63 6.25 5.89 -17.74
C GLY A 63 5.07 5.06 -18.24
N ALA A 64 4.97 4.95 -19.56
CA ALA A 64 4.00 4.09 -20.24
C ALA A 64 4.71 3.20 -21.28
N SER A 65 4.21 1.98 -21.45
CA SER A 65 4.69 1.06 -22.48
C SER A 65 4.27 1.51 -23.89
N SER A 66 4.85 0.90 -24.92
CA SER A 66 4.45 1.12 -26.32
C SER A 66 2.98 0.79 -26.61
N GLN A 67 2.32 0.00 -25.74
CA GLN A 67 0.89 -0.33 -25.84
C GLN A 67 0.02 0.53 -24.91
N GLY A 68 0.57 1.60 -24.33
CA GLY A 68 -0.16 2.52 -23.45
C GLY A 68 -0.44 1.99 -22.04
N ARG A 69 0.29 0.96 -21.58
CA ARG A 69 0.18 0.47 -20.19
C ARG A 69 1.09 1.26 -19.27
N LEU A 70 0.56 1.72 -18.14
CA LEU A 70 1.35 2.37 -17.09
C LEU A 70 2.43 1.43 -16.55
N ILE A 71 3.63 1.97 -16.38
CA ILE A 71 4.76 1.34 -15.69
C ILE A 71 4.82 1.98 -14.31
N LEU A 72 4.46 1.21 -13.28
CA LEU A 72 4.40 1.70 -11.91
C LEU A 72 5.67 1.34 -11.15
N SER A 73 6.05 2.20 -10.22
CA SER A 73 7.09 1.96 -9.22
C SER A 73 6.48 2.09 -7.83
N ALA A 74 6.89 1.22 -6.90
CA ALA A 74 6.55 1.35 -5.49
C ALA A 74 7.78 1.82 -4.72
N LYS A 75 7.72 3.03 -4.15
CA LYS A 75 8.66 3.49 -3.14
C LYS A 75 8.22 2.91 -1.79
N ILE A 76 9.11 2.24 -1.08
CA ILE A 76 8.85 1.65 0.23
C ILE A 76 9.90 2.16 1.21
N SER A 77 9.48 2.89 2.24
CA SER A 77 10.37 3.46 3.26
C SER A 77 9.55 3.83 4.49
N ALA A 78 10.16 3.80 5.68
CA ALA A 78 9.50 4.25 6.91
C ALA A 78 9.09 5.73 6.88
N ASN A 79 9.77 6.55 6.07
CA ASN A 79 9.46 7.96 5.86
C ASN A 79 9.21 8.24 4.37
N VAL A 80 8.25 7.53 3.77
CA VAL A 80 8.02 7.55 2.32
C VAL A 80 7.79 8.97 1.73
N MET A 81 7.27 9.90 2.52
CA MET A 81 6.97 11.29 2.13
C MET A 81 8.17 12.24 2.24
N GLN A 82 9.27 11.80 2.85
CA GLN A 82 10.47 12.60 3.02
C GLN A 82 11.59 12.06 2.13
N ASP A 83 12.47 12.96 1.69
CA ASP A 83 13.72 12.59 1.04
C ASP A 83 14.82 12.68 2.09
N GLU A 84 15.14 11.53 2.68
CA GLU A 84 16.16 11.38 3.70
C GLU A 84 17.50 11.01 3.07
N MET A 85 18.60 11.27 3.79
CA MET A 85 19.95 10.92 3.33
C MET A 85 20.24 9.44 3.60
N GLU A 86 19.44 8.57 2.99
CA GLU A 86 19.55 7.12 3.07
C GLU A 86 20.05 6.53 1.74
N PRO A 87 20.78 5.41 1.77
CA PRO A 87 21.04 4.64 0.56
C PRO A 87 19.71 4.22 -0.09
N ARG A 88 19.71 4.14 -1.42
CA ARG A 88 18.53 3.71 -2.19
C ARG A 88 18.81 2.48 -3.02
N VAL A 89 17.85 1.56 -3.07
CA VAL A 89 17.95 0.34 -3.88
C VAL A 89 16.76 0.25 -4.82
N PHE A 90 17.05 0.32 -6.12
CA PHE A 90 16.03 0.13 -7.15
C PHE A 90 16.04 -1.31 -7.66
N LEU A 91 14.95 -2.04 -7.43
CA LEU A 91 14.75 -3.38 -7.94
C LEU A 91 13.81 -3.36 -9.13
N SER A 92 14.26 -3.92 -10.25
CA SER A 92 13.46 -4.11 -11.45
C SER A 92 13.59 -5.54 -11.96
N SER A 93 12.59 -6.02 -12.69
CA SER A 93 12.56 -7.39 -13.19
C SER A 93 11.73 -7.49 -14.48
N THR A 94 11.77 -8.66 -15.12
CA THR A 94 10.93 -8.99 -16.29
C THR A 94 11.11 -8.00 -17.45
N MET A 95 12.38 -7.61 -17.73
CA MET A 95 12.70 -6.82 -18.93
C MET A 95 12.42 -7.61 -20.23
N HIS A 96 12.56 -8.94 -20.16
CA HIS A 96 12.09 -9.84 -21.20
C HIS A 96 10.67 -10.31 -20.87
N GLY A 97 9.75 -10.13 -21.81
CA GLY A 97 8.32 -10.40 -21.61
C GLY A 97 7.95 -11.88 -21.38
N ASN A 98 8.87 -12.81 -21.62
CA ASN A 98 8.72 -14.24 -21.36
C ASN A 98 9.26 -14.68 -19.99
N GLU A 99 9.84 -13.78 -19.20
CA GLU A 99 10.39 -14.05 -17.86
C GLU A 99 9.44 -13.54 -16.76
N THR A 100 8.21 -14.08 -16.72
CA THR A 100 7.12 -13.56 -15.88
C THR A 100 7.30 -13.78 -14.38
N THR A 101 8.21 -14.67 -13.96
CA THR A 101 8.44 -14.94 -12.54
C THR A 101 8.97 -13.72 -11.79
N GLY A 102 9.81 -12.90 -12.45
CA GLY A 102 10.48 -11.75 -11.82
C GLY A 102 9.50 -10.73 -11.24
N TYR A 103 8.58 -10.21 -12.06
CA TYR A 103 7.64 -9.17 -11.60
C TYR A 103 6.77 -9.69 -10.46
N TYR A 104 6.41 -10.97 -10.51
CA TYR A 104 5.58 -11.58 -9.49
C TYR A 104 6.32 -11.72 -8.16
N VAL A 105 7.62 -12.07 -8.18
CA VAL A 105 8.46 -12.07 -6.98
C VAL A 105 8.60 -10.66 -6.40
N LEU A 106 8.86 -9.64 -7.22
CA LEU A 106 8.95 -8.26 -6.74
C LEU A 106 7.61 -7.76 -6.18
N LEU A 107 6.50 -8.07 -6.84
CA LEU A 107 5.18 -7.73 -6.33
C LEU A 107 4.93 -8.36 -4.96
N ARG A 108 5.29 -9.64 -4.76
CA ARG A 108 5.23 -10.29 -3.44
C ARG A 108 6.18 -9.66 -2.44
N LEU A 109 7.36 -9.22 -2.86
CA LEU A 109 8.33 -8.56 -1.99
C LEU A 109 7.76 -7.26 -1.42
N VAL A 110 7.02 -6.48 -2.21
CA VAL A 110 6.32 -5.27 -1.74
C VAL A 110 5.43 -5.60 -0.54
N PHE A 111 4.50 -6.53 -0.71
CA PHE A 111 3.57 -6.92 0.34
C PHE A 111 4.26 -7.57 1.53
N TYR A 112 5.25 -8.43 1.28
CA TYR A 112 6.05 -9.04 2.33
C TYR A 112 6.73 -7.97 3.20
N LEU A 113 7.39 -6.98 2.62
CA LEU A 113 8.05 -5.93 3.41
C LEU A 113 7.06 -5.12 4.26
N LEU A 114 5.91 -4.77 3.70
CA LEU A 114 4.84 -4.04 4.41
C LEU A 114 4.27 -4.87 5.57
N GLU A 115 3.97 -6.14 5.34
CA GLU A 115 3.50 -7.09 6.36
C GLU A 115 4.51 -7.27 7.49
N ARG A 116 5.76 -7.56 7.13
CA ARG A 116 6.82 -7.84 8.10
C ARG A 116 7.16 -6.61 8.92
N TYR A 117 7.17 -5.43 8.31
CA TYR A 117 7.38 -4.17 9.03
C TYR A 117 6.28 -3.96 10.09
N ASN A 118 5.01 -4.09 9.71
CA ASN A 118 3.88 -3.93 10.64
C ASN A 118 3.84 -5.02 11.73
N ALA A 119 4.34 -6.22 11.43
CA ALA A 119 4.52 -7.29 12.42
C ALA A 119 5.70 -7.06 13.37
N GLY A 120 6.47 -5.98 13.19
CA GLY A 120 7.65 -5.68 14.02
C GLY A 120 8.83 -6.61 13.76
N ASP A 121 8.92 -7.22 12.56
CA ASP A 121 10.07 -8.03 12.18
C ASP A 121 11.33 -7.16 12.14
N SER A 122 12.35 -7.55 12.93
CA SER A 122 13.56 -6.74 13.07
C SER A 122 14.29 -6.50 11.76
N THR A 123 14.24 -7.45 10.83
CA THR A 123 14.93 -7.32 9.54
C THR A 123 14.21 -6.32 8.65
N ALA A 124 12.89 -6.46 8.51
CA ALA A 124 12.09 -5.54 7.70
C ALA A 124 12.12 -4.11 8.27
N VAL A 125 12.02 -3.96 9.60
CA VAL A 125 12.12 -2.67 10.28
C VAL A 125 13.49 -2.02 10.04
N GLN A 126 14.58 -2.77 10.17
CA GLN A 126 15.92 -2.23 9.90
C GLN A 126 16.10 -1.82 8.45
N LEU A 127 15.64 -2.64 7.49
CA LEU A 127 15.75 -2.33 6.07
C LEU A 127 15.01 -1.03 5.72
N LEU A 128 13.76 -0.88 6.15
CA LEU A 128 12.93 0.28 5.79
C LEU A 128 13.28 1.57 6.55
N ASN A 129 13.98 1.46 7.68
CA ASN A 129 14.44 2.61 8.48
C ASN A 129 15.86 3.07 8.11
N THR A 130 16.54 2.36 7.20
CA THR A 130 17.94 2.67 6.85
C THR A 130 18.17 2.71 5.35
N THR A 131 17.16 2.39 4.55
CA THR A 131 17.21 2.31 3.09
C THR A 131 15.85 2.76 2.53
N ALA A 132 15.89 3.53 1.44
CA ALA A 132 14.70 4.09 0.78
C ALA A 132 14.54 3.69 -0.71
#